data_AF-A0AAW0RV04-F1
#
_entry.id   AF-A0AAW0RV04-F1
#
_cell.length_a   1.000
_cell.length_b   1.000
_cell.length_c   1.000
_cell.angle_alpha   90.00
_cell.angle_beta   90.00
_cell.angle_gamma   90.00
#
_symmetry.space_group_name_H-M   'P 1'
#
loop_
_entity.id
_entity.type
_entity.pdbx_description
1 polymer ?
#
loop_
_entity_poly.entity_id
_entity_poly.type
_entity_poly.pdbx_seq_one_letter_code
_entity_poly.pdbx_strand_id
1 'polypeptide(L)'
;MSFPDGDFILRNRASGRVLDAANMSTDPGSAVIVYDRKDDDDNTNQLWRFENYQLINRYSGLAITFNDLAPESTATQEEPNGGEGQRFDYDGGYICLADNRDMVIGAWDSDVKIVPRDDYDNARLWDF
;
A
#
# COMPACT_ATOMS: atom_id res chain seq x y z
N MET A 1 -2.48 -15.11 -7.22
CA MET A 1 -2.90 -14.02 -8.13
C MET A 1 -1.80 -12.99 -8.12
N SER A 2 -1.58 -12.25 -9.20
CA SER A 2 -0.66 -11.11 -9.22
C SER A 2 -1.43 -9.80 -9.06
N PHE A 3 -0.72 -8.69 -8.85
CA PHE A 3 -1.31 -7.37 -9.01
C PHE A 3 -1.92 -7.19 -10.42
N PRO A 4 -2.97 -6.37 -10.59
CA PRO A 4 -3.51 -6.02 -11.89
C PRO A 4 -2.52 -5.26 -12.77
N ASP A 5 -2.68 -5.37 -14.09
CA ASP A 5 -2.00 -4.50 -15.03
C ASP A 5 -2.65 -3.10 -15.04
N GLY A 6 -1.83 -2.06 -15.17
CA GLY A 6 -2.30 -0.67 -15.20
C GLY A 6 -2.59 -0.09 -13.81
N ASP A 7 -3.41 0.96 -13.77
CA ASP A 7 -3.78 1.62 -12.53
C ASP A 7 -4.98 0.91 -11.87
N PHE A 8 -4.88 0.64 -10.58
CA PHE A 8 -5.91 -0.01 -9.78
C PHE A 8 -6.08 0.63 -8.40
N ILE A 9 -7.18 0.29 -7.74
CA ILE A 9 -7.48 0.69 -6.36
C ILE A 9 -7.21 -0.50 -5.46
N LEU A 10 -6.51 -0.26 -4.35
CA LEU A 10 -6.32 -1.26 -3.29
C LEU A 10 -7.31 -0.99 -2.17
N ARG A 11 -8.23 -1.93 -1.95
CA ARG A 11 -9.29 -1.83 -0.94
C ARG A 11 -9.00 -2.76 0.23
N ASN A 12 -8.91 -2.19 1.42
CA ASN A 12 -8.77 -2.97 2.64
C ASN A 12 -10.07 -3.73 2.94
N ARG A 13 -9.96 -5.05 3.18
CA ARG A 13 -11.12 -5.92 3.32
C ARG A 13 -11.89 -5.71 4.61
N ALA A 14 -11.24 -5.29 5.70
CA ALA A 14 -11.93 -5.00 6.96
C ALA A 14 -12.74 -3.71 6.93
N SER A 15 -12.14 -2.62 6.45
CA SER A 15 -12.75 -1.28 6.50
C SER A 15 -13.53 -0.90 5.24
N GLY A 16 -13.23 -1.52 4.09
CA GLY A 16 -13.73 -1.10 2.79
C GLY A 16 -13.08 0.19 2.25
N ARG A 17 -12.19 0.82 3.02
CA ARG A 17 -11.40 1.99 2.62
C ARG A 17 -10.27 1.61 1.66
N VAL A 18 -9.70 2.60 1.01
CA VAL A 18 -8.71 2.41 -0.06
C VAL A 18 -7.36 3.02 0.31
N LEU A 19 -6.28 2.43 -0.22
CA LEU A 19 -4.92 2.95 -0.07
C LEU A 19 -4.80 4.34 -0.70
N ASP A 20 -4.35 5.32 0.06
CA ASP A 20 -4.37 6.75 -0.29
C ASP A 20 -3.02 7.40 0.06
N ALA A 21 -2.43 8.11 -0.91
CA ALA A 21 -1.33 9.03 -0.66
C ALA A 21 -1.89 10.33 -0.04
N ALA A 22 -1.62 10.50 1.26
CA ALA A 22 -2.33 11.47 2.08
C ALA A 22 -2.19 12.90 1.57
N ASN A 23 -3.30 13.65 1.62
CA ASN A 23 -3.40 15.05 1.19
C ASN A 23 -2.98 15.31 -0.26
N MET A 24 -2.96 14.27 -1.12
CA MET A 24 -2.40 14.36 -2.47
C MET A 24 -0.99 14.95 -2.45
N SER A 25 -0.18 14.62 -1.45
CA SER A 25 1.18 15.12 -1.37
C SER A 25 2.06 14.50 -2.45
N THR A 26 2.95 15.32 -3.01
CA THR A 26 4.03 14.88 -3.92
C THR A 26 5.39 14.83 -3.23
N ASP A 27 5.44 15.09 -1.92
CA ASP A 27 6.68 15.17 -1.17
C ASP A 27 7.07 13.80 -0.59
N PRO A 28 8.32 13.35 -0.79
CA PRO A 28 8.87 12.19 -0.09
C PRO A 28 8.74 12.33 1.43
N GLY A 29 8.50 11.21 2.12
CA GLY A 29 8.23 11.17 3.56
C GLY A 29 6.77 11.45 3.94
N SER A 30 5.91 11.80 2.98
CA SER A 30 4.48 11.99 3.25
C SER A 30 3.80 10.66 3.58
N ALA A 31 2.81 10.70 4.47
CA ALA A 31 2.13 9.49 4.92
C ALA A 31 1.33 8.81 3.78
N VAL A 32 1.27 7.48 3.85
CA VAL A 32 0.31 6.67 3.10
C VAL A 32 -0.69 6.09 4.11
N ILE A 33 -1.97 6.26 3.83
CA ILE A 33 -3.07 5.93 4.75
C ILE A 33 -4.13 5.09 4.05
N VAL A 34 -5.16 4.66 4.79
CA VAL A 34 -6.44 4.28 4.20
C VAL A 34 -7.44 5.43 4.32
N TYR A 35 -8.18 5.68 3.25
CA TYR A 35 -9.20 6.72 3.21
C TYR A 35 -10.45 6.24 2.49
N ASP A 36 -11.56 6.96 2.67
CA ASP A 36 -12.78 6.66 1.94
C ASP A 36 -12.52 6.85 0.43
N ARG A 37 -13.05 5.95 -0.40
CA ARG A 37 -12.88 5.99 -1.85
C ARG A 37 -13.50 7.28 -2.40
N LYS A 38 -12.72 8.03 -3.16
CA LYS A 38 -13.18 9.20 -3.91
C LYS A 38 -13.76 8.75 -5.26
N ASP A 39 -14.95 9.25 -5.59
CA ASP A 39 -15.69 8.88 -6.80
C ASP A 39 -15.52 9.90 -7.96
N ASP A 40 -14.71 10.94 -7.78
CA ASP A 40 -14.43 11.99 -8.76
C ASP A 40 -13.06 11.83 -9.45
N ASP A 41 -12.76 12.73 -10.37
CA ASP A 41 -11.48 12.79 -11.10
C ASP A 41 -10.28 13.15 -10.18
N ASP A 42 -10.52 13.46 -8.91
CA ASP A 42 -9.51 13.85 -7.91
C ASP A 42 -9.03 12.65 -7.06
N ASN A 43 -9.34 11.43 -7.50
CA ASN A 43 -8.94 10.18 -6.83
C ASN A 43 -7.59 9.62 -7.28
N THR A 44 -6.82 10.37 -8.07
CA THR A 44 -5.54 9.90 -8.61
C THR A 44 -4.52 9.56 -7.53
N ASN A 45 -4.64 10.15 -6.32
CA ASN A 45 -3.83 9.79 -5.15
C ASN A 45 -4.24 8.45 -4.51
N GLN A 46 -5.33 7.83 -4.96
CA GLN A 46 -5.83 6.50 -4.55
C GLN A 46 -5.61 5.44 -5.64
N LEU A 47 -5.04 5.82 -6.78
CA LEU A 47 -4.70 4.93 -7.87
C LEU A 47 -3.23 4.55 -7.79
N TRP A 48 -2.98 3.25 -7.90
CA TRP A 48 -1.65 2.65 -7.78
C TRP A 48 -1.37 1.78 -8.99
N ARG A 49 -0.12 1.73 -9.41
CA ARG A 49 0.38 0.77 -10.41
C ARG A 49 1.47 -0.09 -9.79
N PHE A 50 1.56 -1.34 -10.22
CA PHE A 50 2.62 -2.23 -9.80
C PHE A 50 3.66 -2.40 -10.91
N GLU A 51 4.90 -1.98 -10.65
CA GLU A 51 6.01 -2.14 -11.58
C GLU A 51 7.31 -2.37 -10.83
N ASN A 52 8.18 -3.25 -11.34
CA ASN A 52 9.49 -3.54 -10.74
C ASN A 52 9.44 -3.90 -9.23
N TYR A 53 8.42 -4.66 -8.80
CA TYR A 53 8.12 -4.98 -7.41
C TYR A 53 7.61 -3.82 -6.54
N GLN A 54 7.38 -2.64 -7.10
CA GLN A 54 6.99 -1.44 -6.36
C GLN A 54 5.54 -1.06 -6.65
N LEU A 55 4.83 -0.60 -5.62
CA LEU A 55 3.51 0.03 -5.76
C LEU A 55 3.70 1.54 -5.85
N ILE A 56 3.48 2.08 -7.06
CA ILE A 56 3.71 3.48 -7.39
C ILE A 56 2.38 4.21 -7.43
N ASN A 57 2.29 5.34 -6.73
CA ASN A 57 1.11 6.18 -6.74
C ASN A 57 0.99 6.93 -8.08
N ARG A 58 -0.20 6.94 -8.68
CA ARG A 58 -0.43 7.59 -9.98
C ARG A 58 -0.28 9.11 -9.92
N TYR A 59 -0.66 9.74 -8.81
CA TYR A 59 -0.61 11.20 -8.68
C TYR A 59 0.81 11.71 -8.44
N SER A 60 1.50 11.17 -7.43
CA SER A 60 2.83 11.66 -7.03
C SER A 60 3.99 11.01 -7.80
N GLY A 61 3.79 9.81 -8.35
CA GLY A 61 4.87 9.00 -8.92
C GLY A 61 5.80 8.39 -7.86
N LEU A 62 5.48 8.52 -6.58
CA LEU A 62 6.25 7.97 -5.46
C LEU A 62 5.80 6.53 -5.13
N ALA A 63 6.72 5.75 -4.56
CA ALA A 63 6.46 4.38 -4.13
C ALA A 63 6.02 4.35 -2.66
N ILE A 64 5.04 3.51 -2.32
CA ILE A 64 4.82 3.16 -0.91
C ILE A 64 6.10 2.53 -0.34
N THR A 65 6.50 3.00 0.83
CA THR A 65 7.77 2.64 1.47
C THR A 65 7.58 2.41 2.95
N PHE A 66 8.14 1.30 3.44
CA PHE A 66 8.39 1.08 4.86
C PHE A 66 9.86 1.35 5.16
N ASN A 67 10.15 2.50 5.77
CA ASN A 67 11.51 2.90 6.14
C ASN A 67 12.08 2.07 7.30
N ASP A 68 11.20 1.45 8.09
CA ASP A 68 11.53 0.43 9.10
C ASP A 68 10.64 -0.79 8.82
N LEU A 69 11.23 -1.99 8.91
CA LEU A 69 10.54 -3.27 8.66
C LEU A 69 10.14 -3.98 9.96
N ALA A 70 10.38 -3.36 11.11
CA ALA A 70 9.82 -3.83 12.38
C ALA A 70 8.27 -3.81 12.32
N PRO A 71 7.59 -4.80 12.91
CA PRO A 71 6.13 -4.80 13.05
C PRO A 71 5.59 -3.47 13.57
N GLU A 72 4.43 -3.07 13.06
CA GLU A 72 3.71 -1.81 13.34
C GLU A 72 4.32 -0.55 12.73
N SER A 73 5.43 -0.64 11.98
CA SER A 73 5.98 0.52 11.28
C SER A 73 5.03 1.01 10.19
N THR A 74 4.83 2.33 10.13
CA THR A 74 3.88 2.98 9.23
C THR A 74 4.47 3.27 7.86
N ALA A 75 3.63 3.28 6.83
CA ALA A 75 4.02 3.57 5.46
C ALA A 75 4.18 5.08 5.19
N THR A 76 5.22 5.43 4.43
CA THR A 76 5.34 6.72 3.73
C THR A 76 5.36 6.50 2.22
N GLN A 77 5.35 7.58 1.45
CA GLN A 77 5.70 7.55 0.04
C GLN A 77 7.09 8.16 -0.16
N GLU A 78 7.93 7.52 -0.96
CA GLU A 78 9.32 7.95 -1.22
C GLU A 78 9.67 7.82 -2.70
N GLU A 79 10.80 8.39 -3.10
CA GLU A 79 11.33 8.18 -4.45
C GLU A 79 11.50 6.67 -4.72
N PRO A 80 11.02 6.16 -5.87
CA PRO A 80 11.19 4.75 -6.22
C PRO A 80 12.67 4.42 -6.39
N ASN A 81 13.22 3.63 -5.46
CA ASN A 81 14.64 3.27 -5.43
C ASN A 81 14.87 1.76 -5.39
N GLY A 82 13.82 0.94 -5.25
CA GLY A 82 13.89 -0.51 -5.26
C GLY A 82 14.46 -1.12 -3.97
N GLY A 83 14.56 -0.35 -2.89
CA GLY A 83 14.96 -0.83 -1.58
C GLY A 83 13.97 -1.85 -1.01
N GLU A 84 14.42 -2.66 -0.04
CA GLU A 84 13.64 -3.79 0.51
C GLU A 84 12.24 -3.38 1.01
N GLY A 85 12.12 -2.20 1.64
CA GLY A 85 10.84 -1.66 2.11
C GLY A 85 9.90 -1.12 1.02
N GLN A 86 10.29 -1.19 -0.25
CA GLN A 86 9.47 -0.82 -1.42
C GLN A 86 9.10 -2.04 -2.29
N ARG A 87 9.58 -3.24 -1.95
CA ARG A 87 9.42 -4.43 -2.78
C ARG A 87 8.32 -5.32 -2.24
N PHE A 88 7.26 -5.50 -3.02
CA PHE A 88 6.07 -6.24 -2.62
C PHE A 88 5.69 -7.34 -3.62
N ASP A 89 4.99 -8.35 -3.10
CA ASP A 89 4.27 -9.38 -3.84
C ASP A 89 2.79 -9.39 -3.39
N TYR A 90 1.92 -9.99 -4.20
CA TYR A 90 0.53 -10.25 -3.83
C TYR A 90 0.27 -11.75 -3.74
N ASP A 91 -0.23 -12.22 -2.60
CA ASP A 91 -0.56 -13.63 -2.35
C ASP A 91 -1.88 -13.77 -1.58
N GLY A 92 -2.91 -14.30 -2.23
CA GLY A 92 -4.16 -14.67 -1.55
C GLY A 92 -4.89 -13.53 -0.81
N GLY A 93 -4.70 -12.27 -1.22
CA GLY A 93 -5.22 -11.10 -0.51
C GLY A 93 -4.18 -10.34 0.31
N TYR A 94 -3.03 -10.95 0.59
CA TYR A 94 -1.92 -10.26 1.24
C TYR A 94 -1.10 -9.48 0.23
N ILE A 95 -0.79 -8.23 0.56
CA ILE A 95 0.38 -7.56 0.01
C ILE A 95 1.52 -7.84 0.97
N CYS A 96 2.53 -8.60 0.55
CA CYS A 96 3.64 -9.02 1.41
C CYS A 96 4.97 -8.43 0.93
N LEU A 97 5.96 -8.30 1.81
CA LEU A 97 7.31 -7.97 1.37
C LEU A 97 7.82 -9.09 0.45
N ALA A 98 8.44 -8.70 -0.67
CA ALA A 98 8.99 -9.65 -1.63
C ALA A 98 10.10 -10.53 -1.02
N ASP A 99 10.89 -9.97 -0.09
CA ASP A 99 12.01 -10.66 0.56
C ASP A 99 11.62 -11.33 1.91
N ASN A 100 10.41 -11.05 2.42
CA ASN A 100 9.89 -11.66 3.65
C ASN A 100 8.36 -11.75 3.61
N ARG A 101 7.85 -12.87 3.05
CA ARG A 101 6.41 -13.06 2.83
C ARG A 101 5.57 -13.25 4.10
N ASP A 102 6.22 -13.38 5.26
CA ASP A 102 5.54 -13.40 6.56
C ASP A 102 5.19 -11.99 7.05
N MET A 103 5.77 -10.96 6.45
CA MET A 103 5.43 -9.55 6.72
C MET A 103 4.51 -9.02 5.63
N VAL A 104 3.36 -8.50 6.05
CA VAL A 104 2.27 -8.06 5.17
C VAL A 104 1.84 -6.64 5.50
N ILE A 105 1.24 -5.96 4.53
CA ILE A 105 0.62 -4.66 4.71
C ILE A 105 -0.77 -4.86 5.30
N GLY A 106 -1.03 -4.26 6.45
CA GLY A 106 -2.36 -4.14 7.04
C GLY A 106 -2.77 -2.69 7.26
N ALA A 107 -4.04 -2.47 7.57
CA ALA A 107 -4.54 -1.15 7.91
C ALA A 107 -5.59 -1.19 9.02
N TRP A 108 -5.44 -0.31 10.01
CA TRP A 108 -6.38 -0.11 11.12
C TRP A 108 -6.60 1.37 11.33
N ASP A 109 -7.85 1.75 11.58
CA ASP A 109 -8.30 3.14 11.63
C ASP A 109 -7.96 3.90 10.33
N SER A 110 -6.84 4.63 10.32
CA SER A 110 -6.27 5.30 9.15
C SER A 110 -4.88 4.78 8.77
N ASP A 111 -4.20 4.08 9.67
CA ASP A 111 -2.77 3.79 9.53
C ASP A 111 -2.56 2.58 8.63
N VAL A 112 -1.66 2.72 7.66
CA VAL A 112 -1.13 1.60 6.86
C VAL A 112 0.20 1.18 7.47
N LYS A 113 0.30 -0.09 7.83
CA LYS A 113 1.42 -0.62 8.60
C LYS A 113 1.93 -1.93 8.03
N ILE A 114 3.20 -2.22 8.30
CA ILE A 114 3.76 -3.54 8.08
C ILE A 114 3.64 -4.38 9.34
N VAL A 115 3.12 -5.60 9.21
CA VAL A 115 2.78 -6.48 10.34
C VAL A 115 3.04 -7.95 9.99
N PRO A 116 3.15 -8.85 10.98
CA PRO A 116 3.12 -10.28 10.72
C PRO A 116 1.78 -10.69 10.08
N ARG A 117 1.86 -11.64 9.15
CA ARG A 117 0.71 -12.30 8.54
C ARG A 117 -0.16 -12.97 9.61
N ASP A 118 -1.46 -12.83 9.43
CA ASP A 118 -2.49 -13.47 10.25
C ASP A 118 -3.68 -13.80 9.35
N ASP A 119 -4.02 -15.08 9.26
CA ASP A 119 -5.08 -15.59 8.39
C ASP A 119 -6.49 -15.30 8.91
N TYR A 120 -6.62 -14.80 10.14
CA TYR A 120 -7.91 -14.52 10.78
C TYR A 120 -8.29 -13.03 10.81
N ASP A 121 -7.45 -12.16 10.24
CA ASP A 121 -7.66 -10.72 10.30
C ASP A 121 -7.80 -10.07 8.91
N ASN A 122 -9.03 -9.66 8.61
CA ASN A 122 -9.34 -8.97 7.36
C ASN A 122 -8.67 -7.60 7.22
N ALA A 123 -8.16 -7.01 8.30
CA ALA A 123 -7.42 -5.75 8.23
C ALA A 123 -6.08 -5.88 7.51
N ARG A 124 -5.59 -7.13 7.33
CA ARG A 124 -4.35 -7.47 6.62
C ARG A 124 -4.58 -7.90 5.16
N LEU A 125 -5.84 -7.89 4.71
CA LEU A 125 -6.24 -8.37 3.40
C LEU A 125 -6.71 -7.22 2.51
N TRP A 126 -6.34 -7.30 1.23
CA TRP A 126 -6.58 -6.29 0.21
C TRP A 126 -7.19 -6.90 -1.04
N ASP A 127 -8.17 -6.20 -1.60
CA ASP A 127 -8.90 -6.53 -2.81
C ASP A 127 -8.74 -5.40 -3.85
N PHE A 128 -8.84 -5.74 -5.14
CA PHE A 128 -8.85 -4.81 -6.27
C PHE A 128 -10.00 -5.11 -7.22
#